data_AF-A0A959ID47-F1
#
_entry.id   AF-A0A959ID47-F1
#
_cell.length_a   1.000
_cell.length_b   1.000
_cell.length_c   1.000
_cell.angle_alpha   90.00
_cell.angle_beta   90.00
_cell.angle_gamma   90.00
#
_symmetry.space_group_name_H-M   'P 1'
#
loop_
_entity.id
_entity.type
_entity.pdbx_description
1 polymer ?
#
loop_
_entity_poly.entity_id
_entity_poly.type
_entity_poly.pdbx_seq_one_letter_code
_entity_poly.pdbx_strand_id
1 'polypeptide(L)' 'AYIKGTDERLTQAGKVSIVWLQEKDRIEYLEYLTHLVAQGYLEPEIEEHDLEPMQGVEGLKALRCTVKLEAAPK' A
#
# COMPACT_ATOMS: atom_id res chain seq x y z
N ALA A 1 1.92 -12.26 -3.12
CA ALA A 1 1.16 -11.42 -4.05
C ALA A 1 2.15 -10.71 -4.96
N TYR A 2 1.92 -10.80 -6.26
CA TYR A 2 2.68 -10.10 -7.29
C TYR A 2 1.81 -9.01 -7.91
N ILE A 3 2.44 -7.96 -8.40
CA ILE A 3 1.74 -6.90 -9.14
C ILE A 3 1.38 -7.46 -10.50
N LYS A 4 0.11 -7.30 -10.89
CA LYS A 4 -0.46 -7.86 -12.11
C LYS A 4 0.36 -7.47 -13.34
N GLY A 5 0.79 -8.47 -14.11
CA GLY A 5 1.58 -8.26 -15.33
C GLY A 5 3.06 -8.01 -15.09
N THR A 6 3.57 -8.28 -13.89
CA THR A 6 4.98 -8.13 -13.53
C THR A 6 5.43 -9.29 -12.62
N ASP A 7 6.74 -9.50 -12.53
CA ASP A 7 7.35 -10.40 -11.53
C ASP A 7 7.65 -9.68 -10.21
N GLU A 8 7.16 -8.44 -10.03
CA GLU A 8 7.44 -7.64 -8.84
C GLU A 8 6.56 -8.09 -7.67
N ARG A 9 7.20 -8.41 -6.54
CA ARG A 9 6.47 -8.70 -5.30
C ARG A 9 5.81 -7.42 -4.79
N LEU A 10 4.55 -7.54 -4.34
CA LEU A 10 3.85 -6.43 -3.69
C LEU A 10 4.65 -5.93 -2.47
N THR A 11 5.11 -6.86 -1.62
CA THR A 11 5.88 -6.54 -0.42
C THR A 11 7.34 -6.26 -0.77
N GLN A 12 7.83 -5.12 -0.30
CA GLN A 12 9.19 -4.63 -0.49
C GLN A 12 9.76 -4.15 0.85
N ALA A 13 11.06 -4.28 1.06
CA ALA A 13 11.71 -3.77 2.26
C ALA A 13 11.52 -2.25 2.38
N GLY A 14 11.23 -1.77 3.59
CA GLY A 14 10.97 -0.34 3.83
C GLY A 14 9.62 0.17 3.31
N LYS A 15 8.74 -0.71 2.80
CA LYS A 15 7.40 -0.35 2.34
C LYS A 15 6.32 -1.08 3.11
N VAL A 16 5.17 -0.43 3.27
CA VAL A 16 3.93 -1.04 3.78
C VAL A 16 2.97 -1.20 2.61
N SER A 17 2.26 -2.33 2.58
CA SER A 17 1.24 -2.60 1.56
C SER A 17 -0.08 -2.97 2.23
N ILE A 18 -1.17 -2.36 1.76
CA ILE A 18 -2.53 -2.58 2.24
C ILE A 18 -3.35 -3.15 1.09
N VAL A 19 -3.84 -4.39 1.23
CA VAL A 19 -4.67 -5.04 0.22
C VAL A 19 -6.15 -4.78 0.52
N TRP A 20 -6.92 -4.45 -0.51
CA TRP A 20 -8.33 -4.13 -0.39
C TRP A 20 -9.11 -4.67 -1.60
N LEU A 21 -10.43 -4.79 -1.43
CA LEU A 21 -11.35 -5.25 -2.48
C LEU A 21 -12.46 -4.25 -2.76
N GLN A 22 -12.93 -3.53 -1.74
CA GLN A 22 -14.02 -2.57 -1.89
C GLN A 22 -13.47 -1.14 -1.93
N GLU A 23 -14.01 -0.32 -2.82
CA GLU A 23 -13.59 1.08 -2.99
C GLU A 23 -13.73 1.91 -1.70
N LYS A 24 -14.71 1.58 -0.85
CA LYS A 24 -14.88 2.24 0.45
C LYS A 24 -13.66 2.05 1.36
N ASP A 25 -13.05 0.86 1.33
CA ASP A 25 -11.89 0.53 2.18
C ASP A 25 -10.67 1.30 1.68
N ARG A 26 -10.51 1.40 0.35
CA ARG A 26 -9.47 2.24 -0.29
C ARG A 26 -9.53 3.69 0.21
N ILE A 27 -10.72 4.29 0.21
CA ILE A 27 -10.92 5.68 0.63
C ILE A 27 -10.51 5.85 2.10
N GLU A 28 -10.98 4.97 2.98
CA GLU A 28 -10.63 5.01 4.41
C GLU A 28 -9.11 4.84 4.62
N TYR A 29 -8.46 3.91 3.91
CA TYR A 29 -7.01 3.75 4.00
C TYR A 29 -6.24 4.96 3.48
N LEU A 30 -6.70 5.61 2.42
CA LEU A 30 -6.07 6.84 1.91
C LEU A 30 -6.15 7.97 2.94
N GLU A 31 -7.24 8.10 3.69
CA GLU A 31 -7.36 9.08 4.78
C GLU A 31 -6.30 8.81 5.88
N TYR A 32 -6.15 7.56 6.30
CA TYR A 32 -5.14 7.17 7.29
C TYR A 32 -3.71 7.37 6.80
N LEU A 33 -3.40 6.96 5.56
CA LEU A 33 -2.08 7.14 4.96
C LEU A 33 -1.74 8.63 4.83
N THR A 34 -2.70 9.47 4.42
CA THR A 34 -2.53 10.92 4.33
C THR A 34 -2.21 11.52 5.69
N HIS A 35 -2.90 11.07 6.75
CA HIS A 35 -2.59 11.50 8.12
C HIS A 35 -1.15 11.13 8.51
N LEU A 36 -0.70 9.90 8.22
CA LEU A 36 0.65 9.45 8.53
C LEU A 36 1.74 10.17 7.73
N VAL A 37 1.48 10.52 6.47
CA VAL A 37 2.34 11.38 5.65
C VAL A 37 2.48 12.76 6.30
N ALA A 38 1.37 13.36 6.74
CA ALA A 38 1.38 14.66 7.40
C ALA A 38 2.15 14.66 8.74
N GLN A 39 2.11 13.54 9.47
CA GLN A 39 2.92 13.34 10.68
C GLN A 39 4.39 12.99 10.40
N GLY A 40 4.76 12.81 9.12
CA GLY A 40 6.12 12.50 8.71
C GLY A 40 6.53 11.04 8.85
N TYR A 41 5.61 10.11 9.11
CA TYR A 41 5.92 8.67 9.22
C TYR A 41 6.08 7.97 7.86
N LEU A 42 5.46 8.52 6.82
CA LEU A 42 5.47 7.96 5.46
C LEU A 42 5.94 8.99 4.43
N GLU A 43 6.47 8.51 3.33
CA GLU A 43 6.70 9.32 2.15
C GLU A 43 5.37 9.74 1.49
N PRO A 44 5.29 10.94 0.87
CA PRO A 44 4.04 11.43 0.28
C PRO A 44 3.52 10.59 -0.89
N GLU A 45 4.37 9.80 -1.53
CA GLU A 45 4.00 8.95 -2.65
C GLU A 45 3.28 7.69 -2.16
N ILE A 46 2.03 7.53 -2.60
CA ILE A 46 1.21 6.34 -2.39
C ILE A 46 0.99 5.69 -3.76
N GLU A 47 1.46 4.47 -3.90
CA GLU A 47 1.32 3.67 -5.11
C GLU A 47 0.04 2.85 -5.05
N GLU A 48 -0.65 2.70 -6.19
CA GLU A 48 -1.81 1.82 -6.35
C GLU A 48 -1.50 0.72 -7.35
N HIS A 49 -1.80 -0.53 -6.97
CA HIS A 49 -1.47 -1.71 -7.75
C HIS A 49 -2.66 -2.65 -7.90
N ASP A 50 -2.82 -3.21 -9.09
CA ASP A 50 -3.63 -4.41 -9.31
C ASP A 50 -2.80 -5.65 -8.95
N LEU A 51 -3.41 -6.63 -8.28
CA LEU A 51 -2.73 -7.86 -7.93
C LEU A 51 -3.09 -9.01 -8.87
N GLU A 52 -2.17 -9.94 -9.03
CA GLU A 52 -2.48 -11.20 -9.69
C GLU A 52 -3.54 -11.99 -8.93
N PRO A 53 -4.45 -12.68 -9.63
CA PRO A 53 -5.38 -13.63 -9.03
C PRO A 53 -4.66 -14.59 -8.08
N MET A 54 -5.19 -14.73 -6.87
CA MET A 54 -4.74 -15.73 -5.91
C MET A 54 -5.73 -16.89 -5.90
N GLN A 55 -5.34 -18.04 -5.36
CA GLN A 55 -6.22 -19.21 -5.31
C GLN A 55 -7.56 -18.87 -4.65
N GLY A 56 -8.61 -18.78 -5.47
CA GLY A 56 -9.99 -18.49 -5.02
C GLY A 56 -10.33 -17.02 -4.81
N VAL A 57 -9.45 -16.06 -5.13
CA VAL A 57 -9.72 -14.62 -4.97
C VAL A 57 -9.22 -13.83 -6.17
N GLU A 58 -10.12 -13.04 -6.77
CA GLU A 58 -9.85 -12.15 -7.91
C GLU A 58 -10.21 -10.71 -7.58
N GLY A 59 -9.65 -9.77 -8.35
CA GLY A 59 -9.98 -8.34 -8.23
C GLY A 59 -9.31 -7.62 -7.05
N LEU A 60 -8.34 -8.25 -6.39
CA LEU A 60 -7.58 -7.62 -5.32
C LEU A 60 -6.74 -6.47 -5.86
N LYS A 61 -6.78 -5.36 -5.12
CA LYS A 61 -5.95 -4.18 -5.34
C LYS A 61 -5.14 -3.89 -4.09
N ALA A 62 -4.09 -3.09 -4.22
CA ALA A 62 -3.26 -2.73 -3.10
C ALA A 62 -2.81 -1.27 -3.16
N LEU A 63 -2.74 -0.65 -1.99
CA LEU A 63 -1.97 0.57 -1.75
C LEU A 63 -0.58 0.18 -1.26
N ARG A 64 0.46 0.89 -1.69
CA ARG A 64 1.82 0.71 -1.20
C ARG A 64 2.47 2.06 -0.92
N CYS A 65 3.05 2.21 0.26
CA CYS A 65 3.70 3.44 0.70
C CYS A 65 5.08 3.14 1.29
N THR A 66 5.99 4.11 1.21
CA THR A 66 7.35 4.00 1.75
C THR A 66 7.39 4.55 3.16
N VAL A 67 8.02 3.80 4.08
CA VAL A 67 8.22 4.21 5.47
C VAL A 67 9.40 5.18 5.56
N LYS A 68 9.21 6.29 6.27
CA LYS A 68 10.31 7.19 6.60
C LYS A 68 11.11 6.61 7.76
N LEU A 69 12.27 6.03 7.45
CA LEU A 69 13.15 5.40 8.44
C LEU A 69 13.78 6.40 9.43
N GLU A 70 13.78 7.69 9.11
CA GLU A 70 14.23 8.77 10.00
C GLU A 70 13.12 9.29 10.92
N ALA A 71 11.88 8.84 10.74
CA ALA A 71 10.70 9.35 11.42
C ALA A 71 10.40 8.67 12.75
N ALA A 72 11.42 8.39 13.55
CA ALA A 72 11.23 8.18 14.98
C ALA A 72 11.37 9.53 15.69
N PRO A 73 10.31 10.35 15.84
CA PRO A 73 10.32 11.36 16.87
C PRO A 73 10.49 10.65 18.22
N LYS A 74 11.44 11.14 19.03
CA LYS A 74 11.59 10.74 20.43
C LYS A 74 10.34 11.10 21.23
#